data_AF-A0A1E2S392-F1
#
_entry.id   AF-A0A1E2S392-F1
#
_cell.length_a   1.000
_cell.length_b   1.000
_cell.length_c   1.000
_cell.angle_alpha   90.00
_cell.angle_beta   90.00
_cell.angle_gamma   90.00
#
_symmetry.space_group_name_H-M   'P 1'
#
loop_
_entity.id
_entity.type
_entity.pdbx_description
1 polymer ?
#
loop_
_entity_poly.entity_id
_entity_poly.type
_entity_poly.pdbx_seq_one_letter_code
_entity_poly.pdbx_strand_id
1 'polypeptide(L)'
;MGTITVNTVIGFILAILFAMVMGISMQAILVGDYLQSQNIMSEITQVTVRIAGFSGALAALLAWWAQRFAAMRGFLVRFVFALFIFVVAFFSFGGLLRVIWTHVTYPNQQDWSFTGLYFASINDFYTFVLFLLGQNLPAYLVLVVAAGIYLALFGPREPSAA
;
A
#
# COMPACT_ATOMS: atom_id res chain seq x y z
N MET A 1 -30.12 7.38 17.51
CA MET A 1 -28.81 6.98 18.05
C MET A 1 -28.23 5.70 17.43
N GLY A 2 -29.00 4.80 16.80
CA GLY A 2 -28.49 3.54 16.21
C GLY A 2 -27.93 3.60 14.77
N THR A 3 -28.13 4.69 14.01
CA THR A 3 -27.68 4.78 12.60
C THR A 3 -26.22 5.19 12.45
N ILE A 4 -25.66 5.92 13.42
CA ILE A 4 -24.28 6.42 13.41
C ILE A 4 -23.28 5.27 13.61
N THR A 5 -23.62 4.30 14.48
CA THR A 5 -22.80 3.11 14.70
C THR A 5 -22.81 2.19 13.48
N VAL A 6 -23.98 1.96 12.88
CA VAL A 6 -24.11 1.08 11.70
C VAL A 6 -23.35 1.62 10.49
N ASN A 7 -23.46 2.92 10.18
CA ASN A 7 -22.69 3.53 9.07
C ASN A 7 -21.18 3.46 9.30
N THR A 8 -20.74 3.60 10.55
CA THR A 8 -19.31 3.49 10.91
C THR A 8 -18.80 2.05 10.71
N VAL A 9 -19.59 1.05 11.12
CA VAL A 9 -19.26 -0.36 10.94
C VAL A 9 -19.21 -0.74 9.46
N ILE A 10 -20.20 -0.30 8.67
CA ILE A 10 -20.23 -0.54 7.22
C ILE A 10 -19.02 0.10 6.54
N GLY A 11 -18.67 1.34 6.89
CA GLY A 11 -17.48 2.01 6.38
C GLY A 11 -16.17 1.30 6.74
N PHE A 12 -16.10 0.66 7.91
CA PHE A 12 -14.95 -0.13 8.32
C PHE A 12 -14.85 -1.46 7.54
N ILE A 13 -15.97 -2.15 7.33
CA ILE A 13 -16.01 -3.37 6.51
C ILE A 13 -15.61 -3.06 5.06
N LEU A 14 -16.11 -1.96 4.49
CA LEU A 14 -15.72 -1.48 3.16
C LEU A 14 -14.23 -1.18 3.07
N ALA A 15 -13.63 -0.59 4.10
CA ALA A 15 -12.20 -0.34 4.15
C ALA A 15 -11.39 -1.64 4.12
N ILE A 16 -11.81 -2.66 4.88
CA ILE A 16 -11.15 -3.96 4.93
C ILE A 16 -11.28 -4.69 3.58
N LEU A 17 -12.49 -4.73 3.00
CA LEU A 17 -12.70 -5.34 1.69
C LEU A 17 -11.87 -4.65 0.61
N PHE A 18 -11.84 -3.32 0.61
CA PHE A 18 -11.01 -2.55 -0.31
C PHE A 18 -9.53 -2.87 -0.13
N ALA A 19 -9.04 -2.91 1.11
CA ALA A 19 -7.65 -3.25 1.41
C ALA A 19 -7.28 -4.66 0.94
N MET A 20 -8.15 -5.65 1.16
CA MET A 20 -7.93 -7.02 0.68
C MET A 20 -7.87 -7.07 -0.85
N VAL A 21 -8.83 -6.43 -1.53
CA VAL A 21 -8.84 -6.37 -3.01
C VAL A 21 -7.58 -5.70 -3.54
N MET A 22 -7.16 -4.60 -2.93
CA MET A 22 -5.93 -3.89 -3.30
C MET A 22 -4.68 -4.75 -3.11
N GLY A 23 -4.56 -5.43 -1.97
CA GLY A 23 -3.42 -6.31 -1.70
C GLY A 23 -3.34 -7.49 -2.66
N ILE A 24 -4.47 -8.16 -2.92
CA ILE A 24 -4.54 -9.28 -3.87
C ILE A 24 -4.26 -8.81 -5.29
N SER A 25 -4.82 -7.67 -5.71
CA SER A 25 -4.60 -7.12 -7.06
C SER A 25 -3.15 -6.72 -7.27
N MET A 26 -2.53 -6.09 -6.26
CA MET A 26 -1.11 -5.75 -6.29
C MET A 26 -0.22 -6.98 -6.44
N GLN A 27 -0.52 -8.04 -5.68
CA GLN A 27 0.20 -9.29 -5.77
C GLN A 27 -0.01 -9.96 -7.14
N ALA A 28 -1.23 -9.98 -7.65
CA ALA A 28 -1.59 -10.60 -8.93
C ALA A 28 -0.91 -9.90 -10.12
N ILE A 29 -0.84 -8.57 -10.11
CA ILE A 29 -0.15 -7.80 -11.16
C ILE A 29 1.34 -8.14 -11.18
N LEU A 30 1.99 -8.11 -10.01
CA LEU A 30 3.42 -8.42 -9.93
C LEU A 30 3.72 -9.86 -10.32
N VAL A 31 2.92 -10.84 -9.86
CA VAL A 31 3.07 -12.24 -10.31
C VAL A 31 2.85 -12.35 -11.82
N GLY A 32 1.86 -11.65 -12.37
CA GLY A 32 1.58 -11.62 -13.81
C GLY A 32 2.75 -11.11 -14.62
N ASP A 33 3.38 -10.01 -14.20
CA ASP A 33 4.57 -9.44 -14.84
C ASP A 33 5.76 -10.41 -14.79
N TYR A 34 5.95 -11.10 -13.67
CA TYR A 34 7.00 -12.13 -13.55
C TYR A 34 6.78 -13.29 -14.51
N LEU A 35 5.55 -13.81 -14.61
CA LEU A 35 5.20 -14.89 -15.54
C LEU A 35 5.36 -14.46 -17.00
N GLN A 36 5.01 -13.21 -17.32
CA GLN A 36 5.13 -12.65 -18.67
C GLN A 36 6.60 -12.46 -19.08
N SER A 37 7.50 -12.21 -18.12
CA SER A 37 8.94 -12.06 -18.35
C SER A 37 9.72 -13.37 -18.50
N GLN A 38 9.06 -14.53 -18.50
CA GLN A 38 9.67 -15.89 -18.57
C GLN A 38 10.73 -16.18 -17.51
N ASN A 39 10.79 -15.40 -16.43
CA ASN A 39 11.75 -15.60 -15.35
C ASN A 39 11.23 -16.61 -14.32
N ILE A 40 12.09 -17.53 -13.90
CA ILE A 40 11.79 -18.43 -12.77
C ILE A 40 11.82 -17.59 -11.49
N MET A 41 10.67 -17.48 -10.82
CA MET A 41 10.52 -16.64 -9.64
C MET A 41 11.33 -17.21 -8.47
N SER A 42 12.48 -16.59 -8.17
CA SER A 42 13.30 -16.95 -7.00
C SER A 42 12.53 -16.76 -5.69
N GLU A 43 12.90 -17.48 -4.64
CA GLU A 43 12.23 -17.42 -3.33
C GLU A 43 12.19 -15.99 -2.75
N ILE A 44 13.27 -15.24 -2.92
CA ILE A 44 13.39 -13.83 -2.49
C ILE A 44 12.40 -12.94 -3.27
N THR A 45 12.23 -13.20 -4.57
CA THR A 45 11.26 -12.50 -5.42
C THR A 45 9.84 -12.77 -4.94
N GLN A 46 9.49 -14.03 -4.64
CA GLN A 46 8.14 -14.38 -4.17
C GLN A 46 7.77 -13.64 -2.89
N VAL A 47 8.72 -13.56 -1.95
CA VAL A 47 8.52 -12.84 -0.71
C VAL A 47 8.37 -11.34 -0.96
N THR A 48 9.18 -10.75 -1.84
CA THR A 48 9.07 -9.32 -2.18
C THR A 48 7.71 -8.99 -2.79
N VAL A 49 7.16 -9.87 -3.64
CA VAL A 49 5.82 -9.72 -4.22
C VAL A 49 4.73 -9.81 -3.14
N ARG A 50 4.86 -10.71 -2.17
CA ARG A 50 3.93 -10.80 -1.02
C ARG A 50 4.01 -9.55 -0.14
N ILE A 51 5.22 -9.06 0.14
CA ILE A 51 5.45 -7.82 0.88
C ILE A 51 4.79 -6.64 0.16
N ALA A 52 4.91 -6.55 -1.17
CA ALA A 52 4.22 -5.55 -1.96
C ALA A 52 2.70 -5.66 -1.82
N GLY A 53 2.13 -6.86 -1.88
CA GLY A 53 0.71 -7.10 -1.62
C GLY A 53 0.26 -6.62 -0.23
N PHE A 54 0.98 -6.98 0.83
CA PHE A 54 0.68 -6.52 2.19
C PHE A 54 0.82 -5.00 2.34
N SER A 55 1.86 -4.40 1.77
CA SER A 55 2.04 -2.95 1.78
C SER A 55 0.92 -2.22 1.05
N GLY A 56 0.41 -2.78 -0.05
CA GLY A 56 -0.76 -2.28 -0.79
C GLY A 56 -2.04 -2.28 0.04
N ALA A 57 -2.28 -3.37 0.78
CA ALA A 57 -3.42 -3.46 1.70
C ALA A 57 -3.30 -2.45 2.86
N LEU A 58 -2.13 -2.34 3.49
CA LEU A 58 -1.90 -1.38 4.58
C LEU A 58 -2.01 0.07 4.10
N ALA A 59 -1.48 0.38 2.91
CA ALA A 59 -1.60 1.68 2.29
C ALA A 59 -3.05 2.04 1.99
N ALA A 60 -3.85 1.08 1.52
CA ALA A 60 -5.29 1.27 1.29
C ALA A 60 -6.04 1.59 2.60
N LEU A 61 -5.73 0.90 3.70
CA LEU A 61 -6.33 1.18 5.02
C LEU A 61 -5.94 2.57 5.53
N LEU A 62 -4.67 2.95 5.44
CA LEU A 62 -4.22 4.28 5.83
C LEU A 62 -4.85 5.37 4.97
N ALA A 63 -4.90 5.17 3.64
CA ALA A 63 -5.51 6.13 2.73
C ALA A 63 -7.01 6.29 3.00
N TRP A 64 -7.72 5.19 3.28
CA TRP A 64 -9.11 5.22 3.71
C TRP A 64 -9.30 6.01 5.00
N TRP A 65 -8.47 5.75 6.01
CA TRP A 65 -8.57 6.46 7.29
C TRP A 65 -8.24 7.95 7.15
N ALA A 66 -7.18 8.28 6.43
CA ALA A 66 -6.71 9.65 6.27
C ALA A 66 -7.68 10.51 5.44
N GLN A 67 -8.52 9.91 4.61
CA GLN A 67 -9.51 10.66 3.83
C GLN A 67 -10.52 11.45 4.66
N ARG A 68 -10.67 11.15 5.95
CA ARG A 68 -11.44 11.99 6.89
C ARG A 68 -11.00 13.46 6.86
N PHE A 69 -9.69 13.72 6.74
CA PHE A 69 -9.15 15.08 6.68
C PHE A 69 -9.50 15.84 5.38
N ALA A 70 -9.78 15.11 4.29
CA ALA A 70 -10.18 15.71 3.01
C ALA A 70 -11.71 15.65 2.79
N ALA A 71 -12.47 15.14 3.77
CA ALA A 71 -13.90 14.82 3.64
C ALA A 71 -14.82 16.03 3.40
N MET A 72 -14.36 17.27 3.66
CA MET A 72 -15.11 18.50 3.40
C MET A 72 -14.74 19.16 2.06
N ARG A 73 -13.71 18.68 1.36
CA ARG A 73 -13.20 19.33 0.13
C ARG A 73 -13.84 18.74 -1.13
N GLY A 74 -13.66 19.38 -2.29
CA GLY A 74 -14.17 18.88 -3.59
C GLY A 74 -13.53 17.55 -4.03
N PHE A 75 -14.15 16.87 -5.00
CA PHE A 75 -13.73 15.55 -5.50
C PHE A 75 -12.25 15.51 -5.92
N LEU A 76 -11.79 16.50 -6.68
CA LEU A 76 -10.40 16.56 -7.17
C LEU A 76 -9.39 16.57 -6.02
N VAL A 77 -9.65 17.35 -4.96
CA VAL A 77 -8.74 17.44 -3.82
C VAL A 77 -8.71 16.13 -3.05
N ARG A 78 -9.85 15.44 -2.91
CA ARG A 78 -9.92 14.11 -2.27
C ARG A 78 -9.17 13.05 -3.06
N PHE A 79 -9.30 13.09 -4.39
CA PHE A 79 -8.61 12.18 -5.29
C PHE A 79 -7.09 12.36 -5.19
N VAL A 80 -6.60 13.60 -5.35
CA VAL A 80 -5.15 13.89 -5.28
C VAL A 80 -4.60 13.57 -3.90
N PHE A 81 -5.32 13.90 -2.83
CA PHE A 81 -4.93 13.60 -1.46
C PHE A 81 -4.87 12.09 -1.19
N ALA A 82 -5.89 11.34 -1.63
CA ALA A 82 -5.91 9.89 -1.48
C ALA A 82 -4.78 9.22 -2.26
N LEU A 83 -4.53 9.68 -3.49
CA LEU A 83 -3.44 9.17 -4.33
C LEU A 83 -2.09 9.44 -3.68
N PHE A 84 -1.88 10.67 -3.19
CA PHE A 84 -0.65 11.04 -2.50
C PHE A 84 -0.41 10.17 -1.26
N ILE A 85 -1.42 10.03 -0.38
CA ILE A 85 -1.28 9.22 0.83
C ILE A 85 -1.08 7.75 0.48
N PHE A 86 -1.82 7.22 -0.49
CA PHE A 86 -1.68 5.84 -0.92
C PHE A 86 -0.25 5.56 -1.40
N VAL A 87 0.30 6.40 -2.28
CA VAL A 87 1.65 6.24 -2.81
C VAL A 87 2.71 6.33 -1.71
N VAL A 88 2.62 7.36 -0.85
CA VAL A 88 3.58 7.55 0.24
C VAL A 88 3.51 6.38 1.23
N ALA A 89 2.31 6.00 1.67
CA ALA A 89 2.11 4.89 2.59
C ALA A 89 2.58 3.56 1.99
N PHE A 90 2.34 3.33 0.71
CA PHE A 90 2.76 2.12 0.02
C PHE A 90 4.28 1.97 0.01
N PHE A 91 5.00 3.02 -0.38
CA PHE A 91 6.46 2.98 -0.40
C PHE A 91 7.06 2.89 1.02
N SER A 92 6.48 3.62 1.99
CA SER A 92 6.93 3.54 3.38
C SER A 92 6.72 2.16 3.99
N PHE A 93 5.54 1.54 3.81
CA PHE A 93 5.27 0.19 4.32
C PHE A 93 6.04 -0.89 3.58
N GLY A 94 6.21 -0.75 2.26
CA GLY A 94 7.00 -1.69 1.46
C GLY A 94 8.46 -1.74 1.91
N GLY A 95 9.09 -0.58 2.10
CA GLY A 95 10.44 -0.48 2.65
C GLY A 95 10.52 -1.07 4.07
N LEU A 96 9.60 -0.69 4.96
CA LEU A 96 9.59 -1.15 6.35
C LEU A 96 9.40 -2.68 6.47
N LEU A 97 8.45 -3.26 5.74
CA LEU A 97 8.22 -4.71 5.75
C LEU A 97 9.42 -5.48 5.21
N ARG A 98 10.13 -4.92 4.23
CA ARG A 98 11.36 -5.50 3.69
C ARG A 98 12.49 -5.48 4.71
N VAL A 99 12.67 -4.36 5.43
CA VAL A 99 13.62 -4.26 6.55
C VAL A 99 13.34 -5.35 7.58
N ILE A 100 12.09 -5.45 8.04
CA ILE A 100 11.69 -6.45 9.03
C ILE A 100 12.01 -7.86 8.53
N TRP A 101 11.67 -8.16 7.27
CA TRP A 101 11.94 -9.47 6.69
C TRP A 101 13.42 -9.81 6.62
N THR A 102 14.27 -8.87 6.17
CA THR A 102 15.71 -9.07 6.08
C THR A 102 16.32 -9.33 7.46
N HIS A 103 15.92 -8.56 8.48
CA HIS A 103 16.40 -8.71 9.87
C HIS A 103 15.94 -10.00 10.55
N VAL A 104 14.77 -10.51 10.20
CA VAL A 104 14.28 -11.80 10.71
C VAL A 104 14.97 -12.97 10.00
N THR A 105 15.26 -12.84 8.70
CA THR A 105 15.78 -13.94 7.88
C THR A 105 17.31 -14.08 7.97
N TYR A 106 18.03 -12.96 8.07
CA TYR A 106 19.50 -12.91 8.10
C TYR A 106 20.06 -12.18 9.33
N PRO A 107 19.66 -12.57 10.57
CA PRO A 107 20.00 -11.83 11.79
C PRO A 107 21.51 -11.73 12.06
N ASN A 108 22.30 -12.69 11.56
CA ASN A 108 23.74 -12.79 11.79
C ASN A 108 24.59 -11.98 10.78
N GLN A 109 23.98 -11.45 9.72
CA GLN A 109 24.68 -10.64 8.71
C GLN A 109 24.37 -9.14 8.83
N GLN A 110 23.60 -8.75 9.86
CA GLN A 110 23.07 -7.41 10.00
C GLN A 110 23.56 -6.72 11.27
N ASP A 111 24.00 -5.48 11.09
CA ASP A 111 24.36 -4.60 12.20
C ASP A 111 23.11 -4.07 12.88
N TRP A 112 22.82 -4.59 14.08
CA TRP A 112 21.70 -4.15 14.94
C TRP A 112 21.92 -2.77 15.58
N SER A 113 23.01 -2.08 15.25
CA SER A 113 23.24 -0.70 15.68
C SER A 113 22.24 0.24 15.01
N PHE A 114 21.92 1.37 15.66
CA PHE A 114 21.03 2.39 15.07
C PHE A 114 21.51 2.89 13.70
N THR A 115 22.83 3.00 13.53
CA THR A 115 23.45 3.37 12.26
C THR A 115 23.28 2.27 11.22
N GLY A 116 23.47 1.00 11.59
CA GLY A 116 23.24 -0.16 10.71
C GLY A 116 21.77 -0.26 10.26
N LEU A 117 20.83 -0.10 11.19
CA LEU A 117 19.39 -0.07 10.91
C LEU A 117 19.01 1.07 9.96
N TYR A 118 19.59 2.26 10.13
CA TYR A 118 19.36 3.40 9.25
C TYR A 118 19.78 3.08 7.80
N PHE A 119 21.01 2.61 7.58
CA PHE A 119 21.47 2.27 6.24
C PHE A 119 20.73 1.07 5.63
N ALA A 120 20.39 0.07 6.44
CA ALA A 120 19.55 -1.04 6.00
C ALA A 120 18.18 -0.56 5.54
N SER A 121 17.55 0.36 6.29
CA SER A 121 16.25 0.94 5.91
C SER A 121 16.28 1.72 4.60
N ILE A 122 17.35 2.48 4.36
CA ILE A 122 17.54 3.19 3.10
C ILE A 122 17.72 2.20 1.96
N ASN A 123 18.59 1.21 2.13
CA ASN A 123 18.87 0.22 1.11
C ASN A 123 17.62 -0.59 0.75
N ASP A 124 16.88 -1.09 1.74
CA ASP A 124 15.66 -1.87 1.51
C ASP A 124 14.55 -1.03 0.88
N PHE A 125 14.43 0.26 1.24
CA PHE A 125 13.54 1.19 0.56
C PHE A 125 13.91 1.35 -0.92
N TYR A 126 15.17 1.65 -1.23
CA TYR A 126 15.63 1.78 -2.62
C TYR A 126 15.41 0.49 -3.41
N THR A 127 15.75 -0.66 -2.83
CA THR A 127 15.62 -1.94 -3.51
C THR A 127 14.14 -2.28 -3.76
N PHE A 128 13.24 -1.87 -2.87
CA PHE A 128 11.79 -2.03 -3.05
C PHE A 128 11.26 -1.11 -4.16
N VAL A 129 11.67 0.16 -4.16
CA VAL A 129 11.30 1.12 -5.20
C VAL A 129 11.81 0.67 -6.57
N LEU A 130 13.08 0.25 -6.66
CA LEU A 130 13.69 -0.25 -7.89
C LEU A 130 13.01 -1.54 -8.38
N PHE A 131 12.64 -2.44 -7.47
CA PHE A 131 11.87 -3.63 -7.81
C PHE A 131 10.54 -3.24 -8.46
N LEU A 132 9.83 -2.26 -7.90
CA LEU A 132 8.55 -1.81 -8.41
C LEU A 132 8.68 -1.06 -9.75
N LEU A 133 9.71 -0.22 -9.89
CA LEU A 133 9.98 0.53 -11.13
C LEU A 133 10.55 -0.36 -12.25
N GLY A 134 11.24 -1.44 -11.90
CA GLY A 134 11.74 -2.43 -12.84
C GLY A 134 10.68 -3.41 -13.36
N GLN A 135 9.52 -3.47 -12.70
CA GLN A 135 8.35 -4.24 -13.12
C GLN A 135 7.43 -3.37 -14.01
N ASN A 136 6.47 -3.98 -14.72
CA ASN A 136 5.70 -3.31 -15.76
C ASN A 136 4.75 -2.27 -15.14
N LEU A 137 5.21 -1.02 -15.12
CA LEU A 137 4.53 0.17 -14.58
C LEU A 137 3.06 0.39 -15.01
N PRO A 138 2.55 0.01 -16.21
CA PRO A 138 1.21 0.41 -16.63
C PRO A 138 0.11 -0.16 -15.75
N ALA A 139 0.18 -1.46 -15.42
CA ALA A 139 -0.83 -2.12 -14.60
C ALA A 139 -0.86 -1.57 -13.17
N TYR A 140 0.32 -1.30 -12.61
CA TYR A 140 0.46 -0.64 -11.31
C TYR A 140 -0.15 0.77 -11.32
N LEU A 141 0.14 1.59 -12.33
CA LEU A 141 -0.40 2.94 -12.43
C LEU A 141 -1.92 2.95 -12.53
N VAL A 142 -2.49 2.04 -13.33
CA VAL A 142 -3.95 1.87 -13.43
C VAL A 142 -4.54 1.49 -12.07
N LEU A 143 -3.91 0.57 -11.34
CA LEU A 143 -4.35 0.16 -10.01
C LEU A 143 -4.32 1.34 -9.01
N VAL A 144 -3.25 2.14 -9.00
CA VAL A 144 -3.11 3.32 -8.12
C VAL A 144 -4.17 4.37 -8.44
N VAL A 145 -4.43 4.63 -9.72
CA VAL A 145 -5.48 5.56 -10.15
C VAL A 145 -6.86 5.04 -9.76
N ALA A 146 -7.14 3.75 -9.99
CA ALA A 146 -8.39 3.12 -9.59
C ALA A 146 -8.62 3.20 -8.07
N ALA A 147 -7.57 2.97 -7.28
CA ALA A 147 -7.60 3.12 -5.83
C ALA A 147 -7.93 4.56 -5.42
N GLY A 148 -7.29 5.55 -6.04
CA GLY A 148 -7.57 6.97 -5.80
C GLY A 148 -9.01 7.34 -6.14
N ILE A 149 -9.56 6.86 -7.26
CA ILE A 149 -10.95 7.10 -7.67
C ILE A 149 -11.91 6.46 -6.66
N TYR A 150 -11.68 5.20 -6.31
CA TYR A 150 -12.51 4.48 -5.35
C TYR A 150 -12.56 5.20 -4.00
N LEU A 151 -11.40 5.59 -3.49
CA LEU A 151 -11.29 6.38 -2.28
C LEU A 151 -12.01 7.73 -2.43
N ALA A 152 -11.81 8.47 -3.52
CA ALA A 152 -12.48 9.75 -3.72
C ALA A 152 -14.01 9.64 -3.76
N LEU A 153 -14.55 8.53 -4.26
CA LEU A 153 -15.98 8.27 -4.34
C LEU A 153 -16.56 7.73 -3.02
N PHE A 154 -15.95 6.71 -2.44
CA PHE A 154 -16.51 5.92 -1.33
C PHE A 154 -15.86 6.18 0.03
N GLY A 155 -14.82 7.03 0.06
CA GLY A 155 -14.11 7.40 1.27
C GLY A 155 -15.02 7.94 2.39
N PRO A 156 -14.56 7.88 3.65
CA PRO A 156 -15.32 8.41 4.78
C PRO A 156 -15.71 9.87 4.55
N ARG A 157 -17.02 10.14 4.67
CA ARG A 157 -17.57 11.49 4.61
C ARG A 157 -17.95 11.87 6.03
N GLU A 158 -17.37 12.94 6.54
CA GLU A 158 -17.96 13.58 7.72
C GLU A 158 -19.31 14.17 7.30
N PRO A 159 -20.37 13.98 8.10
CA PRO A 159 -21.58 14.75 7.90
C PRO A 159 -21.20 16.23 8.06
N SER A 160 -21.52 17.05 7.06
CA SER A 160 -21.47 18.50 7.22
C SER A 160 -22.22 18.81 8.51
N ALA A 161 -21.55 19.45 9.48
CA ALA A 161 -22.24 20.04 10.62
C ALA A 161 -23.25 21.03 10.03
N ALA A 162 -24.52 20.62 10.02
CA ALA A 162 -25.67 21.48 9.78
C ALA A 162 -26.13 22.00 11.13
#